data_AF-A0AA39XU71-F1
#
_entry.id   AF-A0AA39XU71-F1
#
_cell.length_a   1.000
_cell.length_b   1.000
_cell.length_c   1.000
_cell.angle_alpha   90.00
_cell.angle_beta   90.00
_cell.angle_gamma   90.00
#
_symmetry.space_group_name_H-M   'P 1'
#
loop_
_entity.id
_entity.type
_entity.pdbx_description
1 polymer ?
#
loop_
_entity_poly.entity_id
_entity_poly.type
_entity_poly.pdbx_seq_one_letter_code
_entity_poly.pdbx_strand_id
1 'polypeptide(L)'
;MGLAGAKEVFTNAACKSMGGRWAGGHDISGHVFLLVLGSFFLVQEVGWVAARLVRYVREERSVVMHDGAVKGAAVEAGREEKEKLARGEEVAVTVLEALGTGGSFAAAVVGLCGWMLLMTAIYFHTWFEKLTGLLVALAGLYITYVLPRWVPALRQLVGLPGI
;
A
#
# COMPACT_ATOMS: atom_id res chain seq x y z
N MET A 1 -10.91 -12.01 54.34
CA MET A 1 -10.85 -12.85 53.13
C MET A 1 -11.96 -12.41 52.19
N GLY A 2 -11.65 -11.49 51.28
CA GLY A 2 -12.60 -11.03 50.26
C GLY A 2 -12.42 -11.86 49.00
N LEU A 3 -13.52 -12.41 48.48
CA LEU A 3 -13.57 -13.10 47.19
C LEU A 3 -13.30 -12.07 46.10
N ALA A 4 -12.03 -11.94 45.67
CA ALA A 4 -11.71 -11.22 44.45
C ALA A 4 -12.43 -11.93 43.29
N GLY A 5 -13.45 -11.28 42.75
CA GLY A 5 -14.27 -11.86 41.69
C GLY A 5 -13.38 -12.20 40.50
N ALA A 6 -13.62 -13.34 39.85
CA ALA A 6 -12.85 -13.82 38.70
C ALA A 6 -12.60 -12.72 37.65
N LYS A 7 -13.53 -11.75 37.51
CA LYS A 7 -13.43 -10.53 36.68
C LYS A 7 -12.19 -9.67 36.92
N GLU A 8 -11.73 -9.52 38.17
CA GLU A 8 -10.54 -8.73 38.49
C GLU A 8 -9.24 -9.46 38.10
N VAL A 9 -9.29 -10.77 37.85
CA VAL A 9 -8.11 -11.56 37.45
C VAL A 9 -7.97 -11.66 35.93
N PHE A 10 -8.91 -11.14 35.13
CA PHE A 10 -8.85 -11.23 33.65
C PHE A 10 -7.98 -10.16 32.99
N THR A 11 -7.44 -9.18 33.72
CA THR A 11 -6.56 -8.16 33.14
C THR A 11 -5.13 -8.28 33.67
N ASN A 12 -4.15 -8.11 32.77
CA ASN A 12 -2.73 -8.10 33.11
C ASN A 12 -2.42 -7.03 34.18
N ALA A 13 -3.06 -5.86 34.09
CA ALA A 13 -2.91 -4.76 35.03
C ALA A 13 -3.36 -5.13 36.45
N ALA A 14 -4.51 -5.79 36.59
CA ALA A 14 -5.04 -6.20 37.89
C ALA A 14 -4.30 -7.41 38.50
N CYS A 15 -3.83 -8.35 37.66
CA CYS A 15 -2.95 -9.43 38.12
C CYS A 15 -1.62 -8.89 38.67
N LYS A 16 -1.02 -7.90 38.01
CA LYS A 16 0.21 -7.23 38.48
C LYS A 16 -0.01 -6.40 39.73
N SER A 17 -1.15 -5.69 39.86
CA SER A 17 -1.44 -4.89 41.06
C SER A 17 -1.63 -5.74 42.32
N MET A 18 -1.98 -7.03 42.16
CA MET A 18 -2.09 -8.00 43.26
C MET A 18 -0.79 -8.77 43.54
N GLY A 19 0.33 -8.42 42.88
CA GLY A 19 1.60 -9.12 43.04
C GLY A 19 1.67 -10.48 42.33
N GLY A 20 0.73 -10.77 41.44
CA GLY A 20 0.71 -11.99 40.63
C GLY A 20 1.67 -11.93 39.43
N ARG A 21 2.15 -13.09 38.98
CA ARG A 21 2.88 -13.25 37.71
C ARG A 21 1.88 -13.62 36.61
N TRP A 22 1.61 -12.67 35.73
CA TRP A 22 0.82 -12.91 34.52
C TRP A 22 1.62 -13.73 33.51
N ALA A 23 1.08 -14.87 33.06
CA ALA A 23 1.70 -15.75 32.07
C ALA A 23 0.76 -15.91 30.86
N GLY A 24 1.26 -15.65 29.66
CA GLY A 24 0.48 -15.63 28.42
C GLY A 24 -0.07 -14.23 28.07
N GLY A 25 -0.56 -14.04 26.85
CA GLY A 25 -1.05 -12.76 26.35
C GLY A 25 -0.93 -12.71 24.83
N HIS A 26 -1.85 -11.99 24.18
CA HIS A 26 -1.77 -11.73 22.75
C HIS A 26 -1.36 -10.27 22.54
N ASP A 27 -0.14 -10.05 22.07
CA ASP A 27 0.34 -8.73 21.68
C ASP A 27 0.36 -8.63 20.16
N ILE A 28 -0.44 -7.74 19.59
CA ILE A 28 -0.51 -7.58 18.14
C ILE A 28 0.81 -6.99 17.66
N SER A 29 1.40 -7.56 16.59
CA SER A 29 2.67 -7.04 16.06
C SER A 29 2.49 -5.65 15.43
N GLY A 30 2.69 -4.61 16.23
CA GLY A 30 2.58 -3.21 15.81
C GLY A 30 3.56 -2.83 14.70
N HIS A 31 4.75 -3.45 14.69
CA HIS A 31 5.73 -3.26 13.62
C HIS A 31 5.21 -3.79 12.28
N VAL A 32 4.64 -5.00 12.27
CA VAL A 32 4.02 -5.57 11.06
C VAL A 32 2.87 -4.69 10.61
N PHE A 33 2.02 -4.25 11.54
CA PHE A 33 0.91 -3.35 11.24
C PHE A 33 1.38 -2.06 10.53
N LEU A 34 2.31 -1.32 11.14
CA LEU A 34 2.77 -0.03 10.62
C LEU A 34 3.53 -0.17 9.30
N LEU A 35 4.43 -1.17 9.19
CA LEU A 35 5.23 -1.36 7.98
C LEU A 35 4.37 -1.77 6.80
N VAL A 36 3.39 -2.66 7.00
CA VAL A 36 2.46 -3.05 5.93
C VAL A 36 1.57 -1.87 5.55
N LEU A 37 0.92 -1.23 6.52
CA LEU A 37 0.00 -0.13 6.25
C LEU A 37 0.70 1.04 5.54
N GLY A 38 1.86 1.46 6.03
CA GLY A 38 2.65 2.55 5.44
C GLY A 38 3.17 2.22 4.03
N SER A 39 3.64 0.99 3.80
CA SER A 39 4.10 0.57 2.48
C SER A 39 2.97 0.57 1.46
N PHE A 40 1.79 0.07 1.83
CA PHE A 40 0.63 0.08 0.95
C PHE A 40 0.12 1.49 0.68
N PHE A 41 0.11 2.39 1.67
CA PHE A 41 -0.23 3.80 1.43
C PHE A 41 0.71 4.44 0.41
N LEU A 42 2.03 4.26 0.57
CA LEU A 42 3.01 4.79 -0.39
C LEU A 42 2.83 4.22 -1.79
N VAL A 43 2.66 2.90 -1.91
CA VAL A 43 2.43 2.24 -3.21
C VAL A 43 1.14 2.71 -3.85
N GLN A 44 0.08 2.93 -3.08
CA GLN A 44 -1.20 3.35 -3.64
C GLN A 44 -1.12 4.79 -4.18
N GLU A 45 -0.55 5.72 -3.43
CA GLU A 45 -0.41 7.12 -3.86
C GLU A 45 0.54 7.26 -5.06
N VAL A 46 1.72 6.64 -5.00
CA VAL A 46 2.72 6.71 -6.08
C VAL A 46 2.33 5.87 -7.29
N GLY A 47 1.75 4.69 -7.05
CA GLY A 47 1.35 3.75 -8.10
C GLY A 47 0.18 4.25 -8.93
N TRP A 48 -0.77 4.98 -8.36
CA TRP A 48 -1.85 5.61 -9.14
C TRP A 48 -1.33 6.71 -10.07
N VAL A 49 -0.41 7.55 -9.59
CA VAL A 49 0.24 8.57 -10.41
C VAL A 49 1.02 7.92 -11.55
N ALA A 50 1.81 6.88 -11.25
CA ALA A 50 2.53 6.10 -12.26
C ALA A 50 1.57 5.50 -13.31
N ALA A 51 0.49 4.84 -12.87
CA ALA A 51 -0.47 4.22 -13.77
C ALA A 51 -1.20 5.25 -14.65
N ARG A 52 -1.51 6.44 -14.11
CA ARG A 52 -2.10 7.54 -14.90
C ARG A 52 -1.14 8.05 -15.96
N LEU A 53 0.13 8.22 -15.62
CA LEU A 53 1.16 8.63 -16.59
C LEU A 53 1.32 7.58 -17.70
N VAL A 54 1.38 6.29 -17.35
CA VAL A 54 1.41 5.19 -18.33
C VAL A 54 0.19 5.21 -19.24
N ARG A 55 -1.01 5.40 -18.69
CA ARG A 55 -2.25 5.45 -19.48
C ARG A 55 -2.31 6.68 -20.38
N TYR A 56 -1.88 7.85 -19.89
CA TYR A 56 -1.79 9.07 -20.68
C TYR A 56 -0.83 8.93 -21.86
N VAL A 57 0.34 8.31 -21.65
CA VAL A 57 1.30 7.99 -22.73
C VAL A 57 0.69 7.01 -23.75
N ARG A 58 -0.22 6.14 -23.32
CA ARG A 58 -0.88 5.15 -24.19
C ARG A 58 -2.06 5.70 -24.98
N GLU A 59 -2.57 6.89 -24.65
CA GLU A 59 -3.68 7.52 -25.37
C GLU A 59 -3.18 8.17 -26.67
N GLU A 60 -2.74 7.35 -27.64
CA GLU A 60 -2.46 7.77 -29.02
C GLU A 60 -3.79 8.26 -29.64
N ARG A 61 -4.09 9.55 -29.54
CA ARG A 61 -5.22 10.17 -30.25
C ARG A 61 -5.02 10.01 -31.75
N SER A 62 -5.83 9.15 -32.36
CA SER A 62 -6.03 9.14 -33.81
C SER A 62 -7.00 10.27 -34.16
N VAL A 63 -6.52 11.25 -34.91
CA VAL A 63 -7.38 12.30 -35.46
C VAL A 63 -7.74 11.87 -36.86
N VAL A 64 -9.04 11.71 -37.12
CA VAL A 64 -9.56 11.44 -38.47
C VAL A 64 -9.63 12.78 -39.19
N MET A 65 -8.85 12.94 -40.24
CA MET A 65 -8.90 14.13 -41.09
C MET A 65 -10.19 14.13 -41.92
N HIS A 66 -10.55 15.29 -42.46
CA HIS A 66 -11.77 15.49 -43.26
C HIS A 66 -11.77 14.70 -44.59
N ASP A 67 -10.65 14.07 -44.96
CA ASP A 67 -10.48 13.15 -46.08
C ASP A 67 -10.72 11.67 -45.71
N GLY A 68 -10.99 11.37 -44.43
CA GLY A 68 -11.15 10.01 -43.92
C GLY A 68 -9.83 9.29 -43.59
N ALA A 69 -8.67 9.96 -43.72
CA ALA A 69 -7.39 9.38 -43.35
C ALA A 69 -7.21 9.40 -41.82
N VAL A 70 -6.85 8.25 -41.25
CA VAL A 70 -6.49 8.12 -39.84
C VAL A 70 -4.98 8.29 -39.71
N LYS A 71 -4.54 9.48 -39.30
CA LYS A 71 -3.13 9.72 -38.97
C LYS A 71 -3.00 9.87 -37.46
N GLY A 72 -2.24 8.97 -36.84
CA GLY A 72 -1.82 9.17 -35.46
C GLY A 72 -0.88 10.37 -35.40
N ALA A 73 -1.03 11.24 -34.40
CA ALA A 73 -0.17 12.43 -34.22
C ALA A 73 1.32 12.09 -33.97
N ALA A 74 1.71 10.81 -33.98
CA ALA A 74 3.03 10.28 -33.67
C ALA A 74 3.92 9.99 -34.91
N VAL A 75 3.59 10.48 -36.10
CA VAL A 75 4.41 10.17 -37.31
C VAL A 75 5.76 10.91 -37.34
N GLU A 76 5.93 11.97 -36.56
CA GLU A 76 7.19 12.74 -36.52
C GLU A 76 8.07 12.47 -35.28
N ALA A 77 7.67 11.55 -34.39
CA ALA A 77 8.49 11.16 -33.24
C ALA A 77 8.79 9.65 -33.29
N GLY A 78 9.98 9.33 -33.79
CA GLY A 78 10.72 8.13 -33.40
C GLY A 78 10.16 6.77 -33.83
N ARG A 79 10.36 6.39 -35.09
CA ARG A 79 10.24 4.98 -35.56
C ARG A 79 11.07 3.99 -34.73
N GLU A 80 12.11 4.49 -34.05
CA GLU A 80 13.02 3.72 -33.18
C GLU A 80 12.47 3.49 -31.75
N GLU A 81 11.53 4.31 -31.26
CA GLU A 81 10.91 4.14 -29.93
C GLU A 81 9.81 3.06 -29.93
N LYS A 82 9.18 2.83 -31.08
CA LYS A 82 8.10 1.83 -31.23
C LYS A 82 8.58 0.37 -31.17
N GLU A 83 9.84 0.10 -31.52
CA GLU A 83 10.38 -1.27 -31.57
C GLU A 83 10.83 -1.76 -30.19
N LYS A 84 11.28 -0.85 -29.33
CA LYS A 84 11.82 -1.19 -28.03
C LYS A 84 10.72 -1.36 -26.94
N LEU A 85 9.56 -0.73 -27.13
CA LEU A 85 8.34 -0.91 -26.31
C LEU A 85 7.76 -2.35 -26.37
N ALA A 86 8.01 -3.08 -27.47
CA ALA A 86 7.51 -4.43 -27.69
C ALA A 86 8.18 -5.49 -26.78
N ARG A 87 9.27 -5.15 -26.08
CA ARG A 87 10.06 -6.08 -25.25
C ARG A 87 9.75 -6.01 -23.75
N GLY A 88 8.78 -5.18 -23.31
CA GLY A 88 8.32 -5.14 -21.91
C GLY A 88 9.30 -4.57 -20.87
N GLU A 89 10.54 -4.30 -21.27
CA GLU A 89 11.61 -3.76 -20.41
C GLU A 89 11.61 -2.21 -20.40
N GLU A 90 11.15 -1.57 -21.47
CA GLU A 90 11.20 -0.11 -21.63
C GLU A 90 10.12 0.66 -20.87
N VAL A 91 8.94 0.09 -20.66
CA VAL A 91 7.88 0.78 -19.90
C VAL A 91 8.33 1.04 -18.46
N ALA A 92 9.11 0.13 -17.89
CA ALA A 92 9.70 0.32 -16.57
C ALA A 92 10.69 1.51 -16.57
N VAL A 93 11.47 1.67 -17.64
CA VAL A 93 12.47 2.75 -17.77
C VAL A 93 11.79 4.12 -17.93
N THR A 94 10.75 4.23 -18.78
CA THR A 94 10.02 5.50 -18.96
C THR A 94 9.21 5.90 -17.72
N VAL A 95 8.65 4.92 -17.00
CA VAL A 95 7.95 5.18 -15.73
C VAL A 95 8.93 5.58 -14.64
N LEU A 96 10.11 4.97 -14.60
CA LEU A 96 11.17 5.32 -13.63
C LEU A 96 11.72 6.74 -13.89
N GLU A 97 11.88 7.14 -15.15
CA GLU A 97 12.19 8.53 -15.51
C GLU A 97 11.05 9.49 -15.18
N ALA A 98 9.79 9.12 -15.49
CA ALA A 98 8.62 9.98 -15.29
C ALA A 98 8.25 10.15 -13.80
N LEU A 99 8.42 9.12 -12.97
CA LEU A 99 8.34 9.22 -11.52
C LEU A 99 9.58 9.92 -10.92
N GLY A 100 10.65 10.03 -11.71
CA GLY A 100 11.92 10.65 -11.35
C GLY A 100 12.50 10.12 -10.04
N THR A 101 13.13 11.04 -9.30
CA THR A 101 13.69 10.78 -7.97
C THR A 101 12.63 10.39 -6.94
N GLY A 102 11.39 10.85 -7.09
CA GLY A 102 10.29 10.59 -6.16
C GLY A 102 9.86 9.13 -6.13
N GLY A 103 9.67 8.50 -7.29
CA GLY A 103 9.33 7.07 -7.35
C GLY A 103 10.46 6.16 -6.91
N SER A 104 11.69 6.50 -7.29
CA SER A 104 12.89 5.77 -6.86
C SER A 104 13.04 5.81 -5.34
N PHE A 105 12.79 6.98 -4.72
CA PHE A 105 12.77 7.13 -3.27
C PHE A 105 11.66 6.30 -2.63
N ALA A 106 10.43 6.36 -3.15
CA ALA A 106 9.31 5.58 -2.63
C ALA A 106 9.57 4.07 -2.72
N ALA A 107 10.13 3.59 -3.85
CA ALA A 107 10.52 2.19 -4.01
C ALA A 107 11.62 1.77 -3.03
N ALA A 108 12.62 2.63 -2.79
CA ALA A 108 13.66 2.39 -1.81
C ALA A 108 13.09 2.29 -0.38
N VAL A 109 12.16 3.19 -0.01
CA VAL A 109 11.50 3.16 1.30
C VAL A 109 10.68 1.88 1.47
N VAL A 110 9.88 1.49 0.46
CA VAL A 110 9.11 0.25 0.50
C VAL A 110 10.01 -0.98 0.61
N GLY A 111 11.13 -1.00 -0.13
CA GLY A 111 12.14 -2.06 -0.02
C GLY A 111 12.74 -2.15 1.38
N LEU A 112 13.09 -1.00 1.98
CA LEU A 112 13.63 -0.91 3.34
C LEU A 112 12.59 -1.32 4.39
N CYS A 113 11.32 -0.95 4.22
CA CYS A 113 10.22 -1.41 5.06
C CYS A 113 10.03 -2.94 4.94
N GLY A 114 10.14 -3.49 3.74
CA GLY A 114 10.09 -4.94 3.50
C GLY A 114 11.25 -5.67 4.19
N TRP A 115 12.46 -5.11 4.14
CA TRP A 115 13.61 -5.63 4.85
C TRP A 115 13.42 -5.63 6.37
N MET A 116 12.91 -4.54 6.94
CA MET A 116 12.57 -4.46 8.36
C MET A 116 11.50 -5.47 8.74
N LEU A 117 10.50 -5.67 7.89
CA LEU A 117 9.45 -6.66 8.09
C LEU A 117 10.01 -8.07 8.06
N LEU A 118 10.93 -8.38 7.14
CA LEU A 118 11.64 -9.66 7.09
C LEU A 118 12.42 -9.94 8.36
N MET A 119 13.21 -8.97 8.84
CA MET A 119 13.95 -9.10 10.11
C MET A 119 12.99 -9.34 11.28
N THR A 120 11.89 -8.60 11.32
CA THR A 120 10.86 -8.76 12.36
C THR A 120 10.18 -10.13 12.26
N ALA A 121 9.97 -10.64 11.05
CA ALA A 121 9.35 -11.93 10.80
C ALA A 121 10.26 -13.11 11.23
N ILE A 122 11.58 -12.96 11.15
CA ILE A 122 12.53 -14.01 11.53
C ILE A 122 12.76 -14.04 13.05
N TYR A 123 12.94 -12.88 13.70
CA TYR A 123 13.47 -12.82 15.06
C TYR A 123 12.44 -12.59 16.18
N PHE A 124 11.28 -12.01 15.87
CA PHE A 124 10.33 -11.57 16.91
C PHE A 124 8.92 -12.09 16.65
N HIS A 125 8.08 -12.10 17.69
CA HIS A 125 6.66 -12.46 17.69
C HIS A 125 6.33 -13.89 17.19
N THR A 126 5.26 -14.44 17.73
CA THR A 126 4.69 -15.68 17.22
C THR A 126 4.03 -15.44 15.85
N TRP A 127 3.83 -16.52 15.09
CA TRP A 127 3.13 -16.43 13.79
C TRP A 127 1.73 -15.82 13.92
N PHE A 128 1.03 -16.11 15.03
CA PHE A 128 -0.32 -15.60 15.27
C PHE A 128 -0.36 -14.08 15.51
N GLU A 129 0.61 -13.53 16.24
CA GLU A 129 0.73 -12.08 16.49
C GLU A 129 1.08 -11.29 15.23
N LYS A 130 1.82 -11.91 14.30
CA LYS A 130 2.10 -11.34 12.98
C LYS A 130 0.84 -11.35 12.10
N LEU A 131 0.08 -12.44 12.14
CA LEU A 131 -1.18 -12.55 11.41
C LEU A 131 -2.20 -11.51 11.87
N THR A 132 -2.36 -11.30 13.19
CA THR A 132 -3.28 -10.27 13.68
C THR A 132 -2.80 -8.86 13.33
N GLY A 133 -1.49 -8.59 13.38
CA GLY A 133 -0.93 -7.32 12.90
C GLY A 133 -1.21 -7.06 11.42
N LEU A 134 -1.05 -8.08 10.58
CA LEU A 134 -1.37 -8.03 9.15
C LEU A 134 -2.87 -7.79 8.91
N LEU A 135 -3.75 -8.53 9.61
CA LEU A 135 -5.20 -8.36 9.48
C LEU A 135 -5.66 -6.95 9.86
N VAL A 136 -5.09 -6.38 10.92
CA VAL A 136 -5.39 -4.99 11.33
C VAL A 136 -4.92 -4.00 10.25
N ALA A 137 -3.75 -4.22 9.64
CA ALA A 137 -3.27 -3.38 8.53
C ALA A 137 -4.21 -3.45 7.32
N LEU A 138 -4.62 -4.66 6.93
CA LEU A 138 -5.57 -4.87 5.82
C LEU A 138 -6.94 -4.25 6.11
N ALA A 139 -7.43 -4.34 7.35
CA ALA A 139 -8.65 -3.68 7.77
C ALA A 139 -8.55 -2.15 7.64
N GLY A 140 -7.42 -1.57 8.06
CA GLY A 140 -7.15 -0.14 7.89
C GLY A 140 -7.13 0.30 6.42
N LEU A 141 -6.51 -0.49 5.55
CA LEU A 141 -6.52 -0.26 4.09
C LEU A 141 -7.93 -0.36 3.51
N TYR A 142 -8.71 -1.37 3.92
CA TYR A 142 -10.08 -1.54 3.47
C TYR A 142 -10.96 -0.34 3.87
N ILE A 143 -10.85 0.11 5.12
CA ILE A 143 -11.59 1.25 5.63
C ILE A 143 -11.21 2.53 4.88
N THR A 144 -9.95 2.70 4.52
CA THR A 144 -9.47 3.94 3.89
C THR A 144 -9.75 3.98 2.39
N TYR A 145 -9.50 2.87 1.67
CA TYR A 145 -9.58 2.85 0.21
C TYR A 145 -10.86 2.23 -0.37
N VAL A 146 -11.49 1.31 0.34
CA VAL A 146 -12.64 0.56 -0.18
C VAL A 146 -13.95 1.08 0.38
N LEU A 147 -14.02 1.31 1.69
CA LEU A 147 -15.26 1.71 2.36
C LEU A 147 -15.86 3.04 1.87
N PRO A 148 -15.08 4.11 1.56
CA PRO A 148 -15.63 5.37 1.04
C PRO A 148 -16.25 5.24 -0.37
N ARG A 149 -15.97 4.13 -1.07
CA ARG A 149 -16.61 3.81 -2.35
C ARG A 149 -18.07 3.38 -2.17
N TRP A 150 -18.39 2.76 -1.03
CA TRP A 150 -19.73 2.23 -0.73
C TRP A 150 -20.55 3.16 0.16
N VAL A 151 -19.90 3.98 1.00
CA VAL A 151 -20.56 4.85 1.97
C VAL A 151 -20.34 6.34 1.62
N PRO A 152 -21.35 7.05 1.10
CA PRO A 152 -21.22 8.46 0.70
C PRO A 152 -20.85 9.41 1.86
N ALA A 153 -21.31 9.12 3.08
CA ALA A 153 -20.98 9.93 4.26
C ALA A 153 -19.46 9.90 4.57
N LEU A 154 -18.82 8.73 4.45
CA LEU A 154 -17.37 8.60 4.65
C LEU A 154 -16.59 9.27 3.51
N ARG A 155 -17.12 9.25 2.29
CA ARG A 155 -16.54 9.95 1.14
C ARG A 155 -16.45 11.45 1.34
N GLN A 156 -17.41 12.06 2.03
CA GLN A 156 -17.38 13.50 2.32
C GLN A 156 -16.29 13.88 3.32
N LEU A 157 -15.88 12.96 4.19
CA LEU A 157 -14.85 13.19 5.20
C LEU A 157 -13.43 12.87 4.68
N VAL A 158 -13.25 11.68 4.11
CA VAL A 158 -11.93 11.13 3.73
C VAL A 158 -11.61 11.38 2.24
N GLY A 159 -12.61 11.74 1.44
CA GLY A 159 -12.47 11.85 -0.01
C GLY A 159 -12.46 10.48 -0.70
N LEU A 160 -11.93 10.45 -1.93
CA LEU A 160 -11.68 9.24 -2.71
C LEU A 160 -10.16 9.10 -2.92
N PRO A 161 -9.43 8.56 -1.94
CA PRO A 161 -7.99 8.37 -2.10
C PRO A 161 -7.73 7.39 -3.25
N GLY A 162 -6.84 7.77 -4.18
CA GLY A 162 -6.48 6.98 -5.34
C GLY A 162 -7.43 7.03 -6.56
N ILE A 163 -8.19 8.11 -6.74
CA ILE A 163 -8.94 8.44 -7.98
C ILE A 163 -8.47 9.76 -8.55
#